data_AF-A0A5K0ZQW0-F1
#
_entry.id   AF-A0A5K0ZQW0-F1
#
_cell.length_a   1.000
_cell.length_b   1.000
_cell.length_c   1.000
_cell.angle_alpha   90.00
_cell.angle_beta   90.00
_cell.angle_gamma   90.00
#
_symmetry.space_group_name_H-M   'P 1'
#
loop_
_entity.id
_entity.type
_entity.pdbx_description
1 polymer ?
#
loop_
_entity_poly.entity_id
_entity_poly.type
_entity_poly.pdbx_seq_one_letter_code
_entity_poly.pdbx_strand_id
1 'polypeptide(L)'
;YDVFLSFRGMDTRKTFTDHLYHSLKRVATVFRDSEGLERGKEISDLYGVIERSEIFIPIFSGNYADSKWCLQEIDRIVKVAVEGERRRLILPVFYRTEPTHVRNQTGPFEAAFRKHEEDDKVEEETVKKWREALSKAAGFSGYESEKIADGCVCMNPPLFLF
;
A
#
# COMPACT_ATOMS: atom_id res chain seq x y z
N TYR A 1 13.79 -8.71 4.52
CA TYR A 1 13.65 -7.96 3.27
C TYR A 1 13.76 -6.52 3.67
N ASP A 2 14.47 -5.71 2.89
CA ASP A 2 14.63 -4.31 3.25
C ASP A 2 13.35 -3.54 2.87
N VAL A 3 12.77 -3.88 1.71
CA VAL A 3 11.58 -3.21 1.16
C VAL A 3 10.48 -4.22 0.82
N PHE A 4 9.24 -3.89 1.16
CA PHE A 4 8.02 -4.59 0.76
C PHE A 4 7.16 -3.68 -0.12
N LEU A 5 6.90 -4.08 -1.36
CA LEU A 5 5.99 -3.39 -2.27
C LEU A 5 4.62 -4.06 -2.21
N SER A 6 3.59 -3.32 -1.79
CA SER A 6 2.19 -3.75 -1.84
C SER A 6 1.47 -2.96 -2.93
N PHE A 7 0.84 -3.63 -3.88
CA PHE A 7 0.24 -2.96 -5.03
C PHE A 7 -0.81 -3.82 -5.74
N ARG A 8 -1.74 -3.14 -6.40
CA ARG A 8 -2.70 -3.79 -7.28
C ARG A 8 -2.01 -4.27 -8.55
N GLY A 9 -1.84 -5.59 -8.68
CA GLY A 9 -1.13 -6.19 -9.81
C GLY A 9 -1.70 -5.81 -11.19
N MET A 10 -3.02 -5.67 -11.30
CA MET A 10 -3.68 -5.27 -12.55
C MET A 10 -3.34 -3.84 -12.99
N ASP A 11 -3.02 -2.95 -12.05
CA ASP A 11 -2.89 -1.52 -12.33
C ASP A 11 -1.43 -1.13 -12.66
N THR A 12 -0.46 -1.67 -11.91
CA THR A 12 0.91 -1.14 -11.91
C THR A 12 2.01 -2.17 -12.15
N ARG A 13 1.69 -3.48 -12.23
CA ARG A 13 2.69 -4.55 -12.26
C ARG A 13 3.69 -4.48 -13.40
N LYS A 14 3.24 -4.15 -14.62
CA LYS A 14 4.07 -4.10 -15.84
C LYS A 14 4.52 -2.69 -16.19
N THR A 15 4.27 -1.73 -15.29
CA THR A 15 4.52 -0.30 -15.52
C THR A 15 5.31 0.25 -14.33
N PHE A 16 4.72 1.15 -13.55
CA PHE A 16 5.39 1.86 -12.46
C PHE A 16 6.08 0.93 -11.45
N THR A 17 5.38 -0.11 -10.98
CA THR A 17 5.93 -1.00 -9.96
C THR A 17 7.07 -1.86 -10.49
N ASP A 18 7.08 -2.20 -11.78
CA ASP A 18 8.18 -2.98 -12.38
C ASP A 18 9.48 -2.16 -12.39
N HIS A 19 9.38 -0.90 -12.85
CA HIS A 19 10.51 0.03 -12.88
C HIS A 19 11.02 0.35 -11.46
N LEU A 20 10.12 0.58 -10.51
CA LEU A 20 10.46 0.81 -9.11
C LEU A 20 11.18 -0.40 -8.51
N TYR A 21 10.63 -1.61 -8.71
CA TYR A 21 11.22 -2.86 -8.24
C TYR A 21 12.64 -3.06 -8.79
N HIS A 22 12.84 -2.90 -10.10
CA HIS A 22 14.15 -3.07 -10.72
C HIS A 22 15.17 -2.02 -10.26
N SER A 23 14.72 -0.80 -9.97
CA SER A 23 15.57 0.27 -9.45
C SER A 23 16.01 -0.02 -8.01
N LEU A 24 15.07 -0.39 -7.14
CA LEU A 24 15.34 -0.70 -5.73
C LEU A 24 16.16 -1.98 -5.55
N LYS A 25 15.94 -3.01 -6.38
CA LYS A 25 16.68 -4.29 -6.31
C LYS A 25 18.18 -4.13 -6.50
N ARG A 26 18.64 -3.02 -7.10
CA ARG A 26 20.07 -2.71 -7.24
C ARG A 26 20.75 -2.35 -5.93
N VAL A 27 19.99 -1.94 -4.91
CA VAL A 27 20.50 -1.39 -3.64
C VAL A 27 19.91 -2.05 -2.39
N ALA A 28 18.88 -2.89 -2.54
CA ALA A 28 18.14 -3.48 -1.43
C ALA A 28 17.49 -4.82 -1.80
N THR A 29 17.19 -5.64 -0.78
CA THR A 29 16.37 -6.85 -0.91
C THR A 29 14.89 -6.47 -0.93
N VAL A 30 14.26 -6.57 -2.12
CA VAL A 30 12.87 -6.13 -2.33
C VAL A 30 11.94 -7.32 -2.48
N PHE A 31 10.91 -7.37 -1.63
CA PHE A 31 9.75 -8.22 -1.85
C PHE A 31 8.71 -7.46 -2.67
N ARG A 32 8.23 -8.09 -3.74
CA ARG A 32 7.24 -7.50 -4.66
C ARG A 32 5.97 -8.33 -4.59
N ASP A 33 5.01 -7.90 -3.76
CA ASP A 33 3.71 -8.57 -3.70
C ASP A 33 2.85 -8.15 -4.89
N SER A 34 2.96 -8.89 -5.97
CA SER A 34 1.95 -8.77 -7.01
C SER A 34 0.79 -9.66 -6.61
N GLU A 35 -0.42 -9.14 -6.65
CA GLU A 35 -1.60 -10.00 -6.75
C GLU A 35 -1.38 -11.04 -7.87
N GLY A 36 -1.22 -12.30 -7.46
CA GLY A 36 -0.97 -13.43 -8.35
C GLY A 36 0.48 -13.87 -8.60
N LEU A 37 1.49 -13.44 -7.82
CA LEU A 37 2.74 -14.21 -7.68
C LEU A 37 2.63 -15.03 -6.39
N GLU A 38 2.26 -16.30 -6.36
CA GLU A 38 2.16 -17.37 -7.35
C GLU A 38 0.93 -18.18 -6.91
N ARG A 39 0.15 -18.78 -7.81
CA ARG A 39 -0.75 -19.88 -7.43
C ARG A 39 0.11 -20.94 -6.71
N GLY A 40 0.21 -20.91 -5.38
CA GLY A 40 1.02 -21.85 -4.60
C GLY A 40 1.77 -21.34 -3.37
N LYS A 41 1.84 -20.03 -3.05
CA LYS A 41 2.37 -19.56 -1.75
C LYS A 41 1.24 -19.30 -0.75
N GLU A 42 1.37 -19.83 0.46
CA GLU A 42 0.38 -19.67 1.51
C GLU A 42 0.38 -18.24 2.08
N ILE A 43 -0.79 -17.79 2.58
CA ILE A 43 -0.95 -16.53 3.32
C ILE A 43 0.05 -16.42 4.49
N SER A 44 0.40 -17.55 5.10
CA SER A 44 1.37 -17.67 6.19
C SER A 44 2.77 -17.13 5.79
N ASP A 45 3.21 -17.37 4.56
CA ASP A 45 4.51 -16.92 4.06
C ASP A 45 4.54 -15.39 3.92
N LEU A 46 3.43 -14.79 3.47
CA LEU A 46 3.35 -13.35 3.26
C LEU A 46 3.48 -12.57 4.58
N TYR A 47 2.75 -12.99 5.62
CA TYR A 47 2.88 -12.37 6.94
C TYR A 47 4.28 -12.51 7.51
N GLY A 48 4.96 -13.64 7.27
CA GLY A 48 6.36 -13.81 7.63
C GLY A 48 7.28 -12.81 6.92
N VAL A 49 7.02 -12.50 5.65
CA VAL A 49 7.78 -11.48 4.91
C VAL A 49 7.49 -10.08 5.42
N ILE A 50 6.22 -9.74 5.67
CA ILE A 50 5.84 -8.44 6.25
C ILE A 50 6.53 -8.23 7.60
N GLU A 51 6.56 -9.25 8.48
CA GLU A 51 7.24 -9.16 9.79
C GLU A 51 8.76 -8.94 9.69
N ARG A 52 9.40 -9.44 8.65
CA ARG A 52 10.84 -9.28 8.42
C ARG A 52 11.18 -8.12 7.48
N SER A 53 10.19 -7.28 7.15
CA SER A 53 10.38 -6.10 6.30
C SER A 53 10.55 -4.84 7.14
N GLU A 54 11.38 -3.90 6.67
CA GLU A 54 11.69 -2.65 7.38
C GLU A 54 10.99 -1.43 6.77
N ILE A 55 10.86 -1.41 5.43
CA ILE A 55 10.20 -0.34 4.68
C ILE A 55 9.04 -0.92 3.88
N PHE A 56 7.86 -0.35 4.05
CA PHE A 56 6.67 -0.70 3.28
C PHE A 56 6.32 0.43 2.31
N ILE A 57 6.11 0.08 1.04
CA ILE A 57 5.70 1.01 0.00
C ILE A 57 4.36 0.52 -0.56
N PRO A 58 3.24 0.92 0.05
CA PRO A 58 1.92 0.70 -0.54
C PRO A 58 1.71 1.65 -1.72
N ILE A 59 1.43 1.09 -2.89
CA ILE A 59 1.20 1.83 -4.14
C ILE A 59 -0.31 1.84 -4.39
N PHE A 60 -0.97 2.85 -3.84
CA PHE A 60 -2.41 3.03 -3.96
C PHE A 60 -2.77 3.49 -5.36
N SER A 61 -3.44 2.61 -6.10
CA SER A 61 -4.05 2.88 -7.40
C SER A 61 -5.57 2.85 -7.29
N GLY A 62 -6.28 3.28 -8.34
CA GLY A 62 -7.75 3.36 -8.35
C GLY A 62 -8.46 2.05 -7.98
N ASN A 63 -7.91 0.90 -8.37
CA ASN A 63 -8.51 -0.42 -8.10
C ASN A 63 -7.84 -1.16 -6.93
N TYR A 64 -7.04 -0.46 -6.10
CA TYR A 64 -6.33 -1.08 -4.98
C TYR A 64 -7.29 -1.74 -3.99
N ALA A 65 -8.36 -1.02 -3.62
CA ALA A 65 -9.33 -1.52 -2.65
C ALA A 65 -10.28 -2.59 -3.21
N ASP A 66 -10.31 -2.86 -4.52
CA ASP A 66 -11.12 -3.96 -5.07
C ASP A 66 -10.64 -5.33 -4.59
N SER A 67 -9.38 -5.42 -4.17
CA SER A 67 -8.73 -6.64 -3.75
C SER A 67 -8.71 -6.78 -2.24
N LYS A 68 -9.40 -7.82 -1.75
CA LYS A 68 -9.34 -8.22 -0.34
C LYS A 68 -7.90 -8.50 0.10
N TRP A 69 -7.05 -8.98 -0.81
CA TRP A 69 -5.64 -9.23 -0.51
C TRP A 69 -4.91 -7.93 -0.20
N CYS A 70 -4.93 -6.95 -1.11
CA CYS A 70 -4.30 -5.64 -0.86
C CYS A 70 -4.84 -4.95 0.40
N LEU A 71 -6.11 -5.16 0.74
CA LEU A 71 -6.71 -4.66 1.98
C LEU A 71 -6.22 -5.41 3.24
N GLN A 72 -6.04 -6.73 3.17
CA GLN A 72 -5.41 -7.52 4.24
C GLN A 72 -3.92 -7.16 4.42
N GLU A 73 -3.22 -6.91 3.32
CA GLU A 73 -1.82 -6.47 3.36
C GLU A 73 -1.68 -5.13 4.07
N ILE A 74 -2.49 -4.13 3.71
CA ILE A 74 -2.35 -2.79 4.30
C ILE A 74 -2.72 -2.80 5.78
N ASP A 75 -3.75 -3.57 6.18
CA ASP A 75 -4.08 -3.80 7.58
C ASP A 75 -2.89 -4.40 8.35
N ARG A 76 -2.29 -5.46 7.80
CA ARG A 76 -1.12 -6.07 8.44
C ARG A 76 0.08 -5.12 8.49
N ILE A 77 0.38 -4.42 7.41
CA ILE A 77 1.48 -3.44 7.32
C ILE A 77 1.32 -2.37 8.40
N VAL A 78 0.13 -1.77 8.51
CA VAL A 78 -0.15 -0.73 9.50
C VAL A 78 0.00 -1.29 10.92
N LYS A 79 -0.52 -2.49 11.17
CA LYS A 79 -0.37 -3.16 12.46
C LYS A 79 1.10 -3.36 12.82
N VAL A 80 1.91 -3.95 11.95
CA VAL A 80 3.32 -4.24 12.27
C VAL A 80 4.18 -2.99 12.33
N ALA A 81 3.89 -1.96 11.53
CA ALA A 81 4.70 -0.76 11.46
C ALA A 81 4.36 0.27 12.56
N VAL A 82 3.10 0.30 13.00
CA VAL A 82 2.64 1.29 13.99
C VAL A 82 2.47 0.71 15.39
N GLU A 83 2.08 -0.56 15.51
CA GLU A 83 1.88 -1.22 16.81
C GLU A 83 3.04 -2.16 17.17
N GLY A 84 3.95 -2.43 16.22
CA GLY A 84 5.11 -3.28 16.45
C GLY A 84 6.21 -2.59 17.27
N GLU A 85 7.01 -3.39 17.97
CA GLU A 85 8.14 -2.93 18.78
C GLU A 85 9.29 -2.36 17.93
N ARG A 86 9.38 -2.77 16.67
CA ARG A 86 10.43 -2.33 15.74
C ARG A 86 9.96 -1.11 14.97
N ARG A 87 10.81 -0.08 14.90
CA ARG A 87 10.58 1.08 14.04
C ARG A 87 10.66 0.64 12.57
N ARG A 88 9.51 0.63 11.90
CA ARG A 88 9.39 0.36 10.45
C ARG A 88 8.79 1.60 9.77
N LEU A 89 9.06 1.78 8.47
CA LEU A 89 8.60 2.94 7.71
C LEU A 89 7.47 2.56 6.76
N ILE A 90 6.46 3.42 6.64
CA ILE A 90 5.45 3.35 5.58
C ILE A 90 5.66 4.57 4.68
N LEU A 91 5.88 4.33 3.38
CA LEU A 91 6.07 5.35 2.35
C LEU A 91 4.99 5.18 1.27
N PRO A 92 3.78 5.76 1.46
CA PRO A 92 2.70 5.58 0.52
C PRO A 92 2.98 6.27 -0.82
N VAL A 93 2.66 5.59 -1.92
CA VAL A 93 2.66 6.15 -3.27
C VAL A 93 1.22 6.20 -3.77
N PHE A 94 0.75 7.39 -4.09
CA PHE A 94 -0.57 7.64 -4.65
C PHE A 94 -0.44 7.67 -6.18
N TYR A 95 -0.67 6.52 -6.80
CA TYR A 95 -0.52 6.34 -8.24
C TYR A 95 -1.82 6.64 -8.97
N ARG A 96 -1.85 7.78 -9.68
CA ARG A 96 -3.02 8.27 -10.43
C ARG A 96 -4.30 8.33 -9.58
N THR A 97 -4.13 8.63 -8.30
CA THR A 97 -5.20 8.80 -7.33
C THR A 97 -4.82 9.89 -6.36
N GLU A 98 -5.82 10.58 -5.80
CA GLU A 98 -5.59 11.59 -4.78
C GLU A 98 -5.41 10.93 -3.40
N PRO A 99 -4.50 11.44 -2.54
CA PRO A 99 -4.37 10.97 -1.17
C PRO A 99 -5.66 11.04 -0.36
N THR A 100 -6.50 12.05 -0.63
CA THR A 100 -7.82 12.26 -0.02
C THR A 100 -8.80 11.13 -0.33
N HIS A 101 -8.81 10.63 -1.57
CA HIS A 101 -9.63 9.47 -1.96
C HIS A 101 -9.22 8.22 -1.19
N VAL A 102 -7.92 7.98 -1.01
CA VAL A 102 -7.43 6.82 -0.23
C VAL A 102 -7.77 7.00 1.25
N ARG A 103 -7.52 8.20 1.81
CA ARG A 103 -7.68 8.50 3.24
C ARG A 103 -9.13 8.44 3.70
N ASN A 104 -10.05 8.89 2.88
CA ASN A 104 -11.47 8.96 3.21
C ASN A 104 -12.29 7.85 2.52
N GLN A 105 -11.62 6.98 1.75
CA GLN A 105 -12.23 5.93 0.94
C GLN A 105 -13.38 6.45 0.05
N THR A 106 -13.15 7.58 -0.62
CA THR A 106 -14.08 8.22 -1.55
C THR A 106 -13.62 8.03 -3.00
N GLY A 107 -14.44 8.46 -3.96
CA GLY A 107 -14.10 8.38 -5.39
C GLY A 107 -13.94 6.92 -5.82
N PRO A 108 -12.79 6.52 -6.41
CA PRO A 108 -12.60 5.14 -6.88
C PRO A 108 -12.66 4.08 -5.77
N PHE A 109 -12.44 4.47 -4.50
CA PHE A 109 -12.49 3.55 -3.35
C PHE A 109 -13.92 3.29 -2.86
N GLU A 110 -14.87 4.18 -3.15
CA GLU A 110 -16.24 4.11 -2.60
C GLU A 110 -16.97 2.85 -3.09
N ALA A 111 -16.93 2.60 -4.40
CA ALA A 111 -17.56 1.43 -5.00
C ALA A 111 -16.92 0.11 -4.51
N ALA A 112 -15.61 0.11 -4.31
CA ALA A 112 -14.89 -1.04 -3.78
C ALA A 112 -15.35 -1.40 -2.37
N PHE A 113 -15.45 -0.41 -1.49
CA PHE A 113 -15.90 -0.64 -0.11
C PHE A 113 -17.38 -1.02 -0.02
N ARG A 114 -18.26 -0.39 -0.80
CA ARG A 114 -19.67 -0.81 -0.87
C ARG A 114 -19.80 -2.30 -1.22
N LYS A 115 -19.01 -2.76 -2.19
CA LYS A 115 -18.99 -4.18 -2.59
C LYS A 115 -18.54 -5.10 -1.46
N HIS A 116 -17.57 -4.70 -0.65
CA HIS A 116 -17.12 -5.51 0.50
C HIS A 116 -18.12 -5.51 1.64
N GLU A 117 -18.86 -4.41 1.85
CA GLU A 117 -19.94 -4.30 2.84
C GLU A 117 -21.16 -5.16 2.47
N GLU A 118 -21.42 -5.33 1.17
CA GLU A 118 -22.50 -6.18 0.64
C GLU A 118 -22.10 -7.68 0.54
N ASP A 119 -20.84 -8.04 0.76
CA ASP A 119 -20.36 -9.42 0.65
C ASP A 119 -20.49 -10.14 2.00
N ASP A 120 -21.47 -11.05 2.11
CA ASP A 120 -21.73 -11.87 3.31
C ASP A 120 -20.52 -12.68 3.82
N LYS A 121 -19.47 -12.84 3.01
CA LYS A 121 -18.22 -13.52 3.40
C LYS A 121 -17.22 -12.59 4.08
N VAL A 122 -17.54 -11.31 4.22
CA VAL A 122 -16.70 -10.30 4.88
C VAL A 122 -17.46 -9.76 6.07
N GLU A 123 -16.88 -9.92 7.25
CA GLU A 123 -17.47 -9.35 8.46
C GLU A 123 -17.38 -7.81 8.43
N GLU A 124 -18.42 -7.13 8.91
CA GLU A 124 -18.46 -5.66 8.99
C GLU A 124 -17.22 -5.09 9.73
N GLU A 125 -16.80 -5.78 10.79
CA GLU A 125 -15.61 -5.42 11.57
C GLU A 125 -14.31 -5.53 10.76
N THR A 126 -14.24 -6.47 9.81
CA THR A 126 -13.11 -6.59 8.88
C THR A 126 -13.07 -5.39 7.93
N VAL A 127 -14.23 -4.97 7.42
CA VAL A 127 -14.31 -3.77 6.56
C VAL A 127 -13.87 -2.52 7.31
N LYS A 128 -14.30 -2.35 8.57
CA LYS A 128 -13.89 -1.22 9.43
C LYS A 128 -12.37 -1.16 9.58
N LYS A 129 -11.71 -2.28 9.88
CA LYS A 129 -10.25 -2.37 9.97
C LYS A 129 -9.56 -1.97 8.67
N TRP A 130 -10.07 -2.42 7.52
CA TRP A 130 -9.52 -2.03 6.22
C TRP A 130 -9.65 -0.53 5.95
N ARG A 131 -10.78 0.09 6.33
CA ARG A 131 -10.96 1.56 6.24
C ARG A 131 -9.94 2.29 7.10
N GLU A 132 -9.83 1.91 8.37
CA GLU A 132 -8.88 2.50 9.32
C GLU A 132 -7.43 2.35 8.85
N ALA A 133 -7.06 1.17 8.35
CA ALA A 133 -5.72 0.91 7.83
C ALA A 133 -5.39 1.80 6.63
N LEU A 134 -6.29 1.94 5.66
CA LEU A 134 -6.10 2.86 4.53
C LEU A 134 -6.02 4.31 4.99
N SER A 135 -6.90 4.75 5.89
CA SER A 135 -6.87 6.11 6.43
C SER A 135 -5.54 6.41 7.12
N LYS A 136 -5.04 5.47 7.92
CA LYS A 136 -3.78 5.59 8.65
C LYS A 136 -2.58 5.57 7.71
N ALA A 137 -2.53 4.63 6.76
CA ALA A 137 -1.47 4.54 5.77
C ALA A 137 -1.39 5.78 4.87
N ALA A 138 -2.54 6.31 4.43
CA ALA A 138 -2.62 7.56 3.65
C ALA A 138 -2.38 8.82 4.51
N GLY A 139 -2.27 8.68 5.84
CA GLY A 139 -1.88 9.74 6.75
C GLY A 139 -0.36 10.01 6.76
N PHE A 140 0.46 9.04 6.35
CA PHE A 140 1.91 9.21 6.27
C PHE A 140 2.31 10.09 5.08
N SER A 141 3.45 10.79 5.20
CA SER A 141 4.05 11.53 4.09
C SER A 141 4.42 10.58 2.95
N GLY A 142 3.96 10.90 1.75
CA GLY A 142 4.11 10.04 0.58
C GLY A 142 4.28 10.80 -0.73
N TYR A 143 4.19 10.07 -1.83
CA TYR A 143 4.46 10.56 -3.18
C TYR A 143 3.22 10.48 -4.05
N GLU A 144 2.83 11.57 -4.70
CA GLU A 144 1.73 11.59 -5.69
C GLU A 144 2.31 11.51 -7.10
N SER A 145 1.96 10.48 -7.88
CA SER A 145 2.58 10.25 -9.19
C SER A 145 2.36 11.40 -10.17
N GLU A 146 1.22 12.08 -10.07
CA GLU A 146 0.84 13.19 -10.96
C GLU A 146 1.52 14.52 -10.59
N LYS A 147 2.10 14.62 -9.39
CA LYS A 147 2.83 15.82 -8.94
C LYS A 147 4.34 15.70 -9.10
N ILE A 148 4.80 14.59 -9.68
CA ILE A 148 6.21 14.31 -9.91
C ILE A 148 6.43 14.29 -11.42
N ALA A 149 6.86 15.43 -11.97
CA ALA A 149 7.41 15.50 -13.32
C ALA A 149 8.93 15.31 -13.25
N ASP A 150 9.48 14.50 -14.15
CA ASP A 150 10.93 14.37 -14.41
C ASP A 150 11.84 14.07 -13.20
N GLY A 151 11.33 13.33 -12.20
CA GLY A 151 12.13 12.92 -11.05
C GLY A 151 12.46 14.04 -10.05
N CYS A 152 11.86 15.22 -10.21
CA CYS A 152 11.91 16.28 -9.22
C CYS A 152 10.60 16.31 -8.43
N VAL A 153 10.69 16.15 -7.11
CA VAL A 153 9.54 16.39 -6.23
C VAL A 153 9.38 17.90 -6.11
N CYS A 154 8.22 18.43 -6.51
CA CYS A 154 7.78 19.75 -6.08
C CYS A 154 7.47 19.68 -4.57
N MET A 155 8.52 19.61 -3.74
CA MET A 155 8.39 19.71 -2.28
C MET A 155 8.06 21.17 -1.97
N ASN A 156 6.81 21.46 -1.60
CA ASN A 156 6.61 22.44 -0.55
C ASN A 156 6.89 21.70 0.76
N PRO A 157 8.06 21.87 1.39
CA PRO A 157 8.33 21.21 2.65
C PRO A 157 7.31 21.69 3.68
N PRO A 158 6.65 20.79 4.44
CA PRO A 158 6.12 21.20 5.73
C PRO A 158 7.32 21.63 6.58
N LEU A 159 7.24 22.87 7.07
CA LEU A 159 8.13 23.39 8.10
C LEU A 159 8.17 22.42 9.29
N PHE A 160 9.19 21.59 9.35
CA PHE A 160 9.67 21.02 10.61
C PHE A 160 11.08 21.55 10.83
N LEU A 161 11.13 22.67 11.56
CA LEU A 161 12.29 23.12 12.33
C LEU A 161 12.15 22.52 13.73
N PHE A 162 13.15 21.72 14.10
CA PHE A 162 13.53 21.19 15.42
C PHE A 162 12.53 20.30 16.17
#